data_AF-N0E4T8-F1
#
_entry.id   AF-N0E4T8-F1
#
_cell.length_a   1.000
_cell.length_b   1.000
_cell.length_c   1.000
_cell.angle_alpha   90.00
_cell.angle_beta   90.00
_cell.angle_gamma   90.00
#
_symmetry.space_group_name_H-M   'P 1'
#
loop_
_entity.id
_entity.type
_entity.pdbx_description
1 polymer ?
#
loop_
_entity_poly.entity_id
_entity_poly.type
_entity_poly.pdbx_seq_one_letter_code
_entity_poly.pdbx_strand_id
1 'polypeptide(L)'
;MTLKVSLDALHADSVLWSEVAGKLSTASGAAWGQWLSAHEFTGVADREGLVALYQECLTKVANLVSEGSTSATDISKTLTSVRNQYLDDEAKARAKFAGVWDPK
;
A
#
# COMPACT_ATOMS: atom_id res chain seq x y z
N MET A 1 23.08 9.08 13.71
CA MET A 1 22.38 8.56 12.51
C MET A 1 22.66 9.54 11.38
N THR A 2 23.21 9.09 10.25
CA THR A 2 23.56 9.98 9.13
C THR A 2 22.37 10.16 8.19
N LEU A 3 22.30 11.26 7.44
CA LEU A 3 21.22 11.54 6.47
C LEU A 3 21.06 10.38 5.46
N LYS A 4 22.17 9.83 4.98
CA LYS A 4 22.21 8.65 4.11
C LYS A 4 21.45 7.46 4.70
N VAL A 5 21.72 7.13 5.97
CA VAL A 5 21.08 6.01 6.68
C VAL A 5 19.57 6.25 6.81
N SER A 6 19.14 7.49 7.11
CA SER A 6 17.72 7.83 7.17
C SER A 6 17.02 7.73 5.81
N LEU A 7 17.68 8.13 4.72
CA LEU A 7 17.11 8.03 3.36
C LEU A 7 17.02 6.59 2.87
N ASP A 8 17.98 5.75 3.25
CA ASP A 8 17.96 4.32 2.93
C ASP A 8 16.85 3.62 3.76
N ALA A 9 16.65 4.01 5.01
CA ALA A 9 15.52 3.54 5.83
C ALA A 9 14.16 3.94 5.25
N LEU A 10 13.97 5.21 4.85
CA LEU A 10 12.74 5.66 4.18
C LEU A 10 12.45 4.87 2.91
N HIS A 11 13.49 4.52 2.14
CA HIS A 11 13.34 3.67 0.97
C HIS A 11 12.91 2.26 1.34
N ALA A 12 13.58 1.63 2.31
CA ALA A 12 13.24 0.29 2.77
C ALA A 12 11.79 0.20 3.26
N ASP A 13 11.35 1.18 4.05
CA ASP A 13 9.97 1.25 4.53
C ASP A 13 8.98 1.46 3.38
N SER A 14 9.30 2.31 2.40
CA SER A 14 8.44 2.51 1.22
C SER A 14 8.23 1.22 0.42
N VAL A 15 9.28 0.40 0.28
CA VAL A 15 9.20 -0.90 -0.40
C VAL A 15 8.35 -1.87 0.40
N LEU A 16 8.55 -1.93 1.72
CA LEU A 16 7.76 -2.78 2.61
C LEU A 16 6.26 -2.45 2.51
N TRP A 17 5.89 -1.18 2.53
CA TRP A 17 4.49 -0.75 2.38
C TRP A 17 3.92 -1.08 0.99
N SER A 18 4.73 -1.01 -0.06
CA SER A 18 4.33 -1.45 -1.40
C SER A 18 4.08 -2.95 -1.46
N GLU A 19 4.89 -3.77 -0.78
CA GLU A 19 4.67 -5.22 -0.70
C GLU A 19 3.40 -5.56 0.08
N VAL A 20 3.15 -4.86 1.20
CA VAL A 20 1.91 -5.00 1.97
C VAL A 20 0.71 -4.66 1.11
N ALA A 21 0.76 -3.56 0.35
CA ALA A 21 -0.29 -3.19 -0.58
C ALA A 21 -0.57 -4.29 -1.62
N GLY A 22 0.49 -4.90 -2.19
CA GLY A 22 0.36 -6.00 -3.15
C GLY A 22 -0.27 -7.27 -2.55
N LYS A 23 0.11 -7.61 -1.30
CA LYS A 23 -0.50 -8.76 -0.58
C LYS A 23 -1.97 -8.52 -0.30
N LEU A 24 -2.35 -7.31 0.13
CA LEU A 24 -3.74 -6.93 0.33
C LEU A 24 -4.53 -6.96 -0.99
N SER A 25 -3.98 -6.40 -2.07
CA SER A 25 -4.64 -6.47 -3.39
C SER A 25 -4.90 -7.91 -3.83
N THR A 26 -3.92 -8.81 -3.63
CA THR A 26 -4.08 -10.24 -3.92
C THR A 26 -5.17 -10.88 -3.06
N ALA A 27 -5.19 -10.58 -1.76
CA ALA A 27 -6.19 -11.10 -0.84
C ALA A 27 -7.62 -10.61 -1.17
N SER A 28 -7.78 -9.35 -1.57
CA SER A 28 -9.07 -8.81 -2.04
C SER A 28 -9.54 -9.53 -3.31
N GLY A 29 -8.64 -9.73 -4.29
CA GLY A 29 -8.95 -10.50 -5.49
C GLY A 29 -9.34 -11.95 -5.18
N ALA A 30 -8.65 -12.60 -4.25
CA ALA A 30 -9.00 -13.95 -3.79
C ALA A 30 -10.37 -13.99 -3.09
N ALA A 31 -10.70 -12.98 -2.28
CA ALA A 31 -12.02 -12.87 -1.65
C ALA A 31 -13.13 -12.72 -2.70
N TRP A 32 -12.96 -11.82 -3.68
CA TRP A 32 -13.90 -11.68 -4.80
C TRP A 32 -14.07 -12.97 -5.61
N GLY A 33 -12.99 -13.75 -5.75
CA GLY A 33 -13.01 -15.05 -6.44
C GLY A 33 -13.76 -16.16 -5.70
N GLN A 34 -14.09 -15.98 -4.42
CA GLN A 34 -14.86 -16.95 -3.62
C GLN A 34 -16.37 -16.72 -3.72
N TRP A 35 -16.86 -16.09 -4.79
CA TRP A 35 -18.30 -15.90 -4.98
C TRP A 35 -19.02 -17.25 -5.09
N LEU A 36 -19.96 -17.50 -4.18
CA LEU A 36 -20.82 -18.68 -4.17
C LEU A 36 -22.27 -18.26 -4.37
N SER A 37 -22.99 -18.99 -5.21
CA SER A 37 -24.40 -18.79 -5.51
C SER A 37 -25.27 -19.81 -4.77
N ALA A 38 -26.59 -19.67 -4.89
CA ALA A 38 -27.55 -20.63 -4.38
C ALA A 38 -27.37 -22.05 -4.96
N HIS A 39 -26.67 -22.21 -6.09
CA HIS A 39 -26.35 -23.52 -6.67
C HIS A 39 -25.28 -24.28 -5.88
N GLU A 40 -24.23 -23.57 -5.42
CA GLU A 40 -23.17 -24.14 -4.58
C GLU A 40 -23.65 -24.33 -3.13
N PHE A 41 -24.62 -23.52 -2.70
CA PHE A 41 -25.35 -23.72 -1.46
C PHE A 41 -26.52 -24.71 -1.64
N THR A 42 -27.15 -25.10 -0.54
CA THR A 42 -28.40 -25.87 -0.61
C THR A 42 -29.58 -24.93 -0.85
N GLY A 43 -30.65 -25.39 -1.52
CA GLY A 43 -31.88 -24.59 -1.67
C GLY A 43 -32.62 -24.28 -0.36
N VAL A 44 -32.19 -24.85 0.77
CA VAL A 44 -32.64 -24.45 2.11
C VAL A 44 -31.82 -23.25 2.60
N ALA A 45 -30.49 -23.26 2.40
CA ALA A 45 -29.63 -22.13 2.73
C ALA A 45 -30.03 -20.84 2.00
N ASP A 46 -30.48 -20.94 0.75
CA ASP A 46 -30.99 -19.79 0.00
C ASP A 46 -32.29 -19.24 0.60
N ARG A 47 -33.24 -20.12 0.94
CA ARG A 47 -34.52 -19.73 1.57
C ARG A 47 -34.34 -19.08 2.95
N GLU A 48 -33.36 -19.54 3.71
CA GLU A 48 -33.03 -18.98 5.04
C GLU A 48 -32.12 -17.73 4.95
N GLY A 49 -31.77 -17.27 3.73
CA GLY A 49 -30.99 -16.04 3.52
C GLY A 49 -29.48 -16.18 3.75
N LEU A 50 -28.95 -17.40 3.92
CA LEU A 50 -27.52 -17.65 4.16
C LEU A 50 -26.66 -17.22 2.96
N VAL A 51 -27.15 -17.38 1.74
CA VAL A 51 -26.45 -16.97 0.51
C VAL A 51 -26.23 -15.46 0.50
N ALA A 52 -27.26 -14.68 0.83
CA ALA A 52 -27.18 -13.22 0.89
C ALA A 52 -26.22 -12.76 1.99
N LEU A 53 -26.31 -13.34 3.19
CA LEU A 53 -25.40 -13.01 4.31
C LEU A 53 -23.95 -13.34 3.97
N TYR A 54 -23.70 -14.48 3.31
CA TYR A 54 -22.38 -14.86 2.84
C TYR A 54 -21.81 -13.84 1.86
N GLN A 55 -22.60 -13.43 0.85
CA GLN A 55 -22.19 -12.44 -0.14
C GLN A 55 -21.92 -11.07 0.48
N GLU A 56 -22.70 -10.65 1.47
CA GLU A 56 -22.47 -9.41 2.21
C GLU A 56 -21.15 -9.46 3.00
N CYS A 57 -20.90 -10.55 3.72
CA CYS A 57 -19.65 -10.76 4.45
C CYS A 57 -18.44 -10.76 3.51
N LEU A 58 -18.53 -11.48 2.40
CA LEU A 58 -17.47 -11.58 1.40
C LEU A 58 -17.16 -10.23 0.77
N THR A 59 -18.19 -9.48 0.38
CA THR A 59 -18.07 -8.12 -0.15
C THR A 59 -17.38 -7.20 0.87
N LYS A 60 -17.79 -7.27 2.14
CA LYS A 60 -17.20 -6.45 3.21
C LYS A 60 -15.72 -6.76 3.41
N VAL A 61 -15.34 -8.03 3.45
CA VAL A 61 -13.93 -8.45 3.57
C VAL A 61 -13.13 -7.97 2.36
N ALA A 62 -13.64 -8.20 1.14
CA ALA A 62 -12.96 -7.81 -0.08
C ALA A 62 -12.72 -6.30 -0.16
N ASN A 63 -13.71 -5.50 0.25
CA ASN A 63 -13.61 -4.04 0.30
C ASN A 63 -12.62 -3.56 1.36
N LEU A 64 -12.70 -4.04 2.60
CA LEU A 64 -11.77 -3.64 3.68
C LEU A 64 -10.31 -3.92 3.30
N VAL A 65 -10.06 -5.06 2.68
CA VAL A 65 -8.72 -5.43 2.23
C VAL A 65 -8.27 -4.54 1.05
N SER A 66 -9.18 -4.21 0.13
CA SER A 66 -8.89 -3.27 -0.97
C SER A 66 -8.55 -1.87 -0.44
N GLU A 67 -9.32 -1.35 0.51
CA GLU A 67 -9.07 -0.05 1.16
C GLU A 67 -7.73 -0.03 1.89
N GLY A 68 -7.38 -1.14 2.56
CA GLY A 68 -6.07 -1.32 3.17
C GLY A 68 -4.93 -1.30 2.14
N SER A 69 -5.13 -1.91 0.98
CA SER A 69 -4.16 -1.88 -0.14
C SER A 69 -3.92 -0.46 -0.65
N THR A 70 -5.00 0.32 -0.83
CA THR A 70 -4.90 1.73 -1.21
C THR A 70 -4.14 2.55 -0.17
N SER A 71 -4.49 2.39 1.11
CA SER A 71 -3.83 3.11 2.21
C SER A 71 -2.34 2.79 2.29
N ALA A 72 -1.95 1.52 2.15
CA ALA A 72 -0.55 1.10 2.13
C ALA A 72 0.21 1.65 0.91
N THR A 73 -0.44 1.72 -0.25
CA THR A 73 0.12 2.34 -1.45
C THR A 73 0.40 3.83 -1.23
N ASP A 74 -0.51 4.55 -0.59
CA ASP A 74 -0.36 5.98 -0.33
C ASP A 74 0.77 6.25 0.68
N ILE A 75 0.93 5.40 1.70
CA ILE A 75 2.08 5.45 2.62
C ILE A 75 3.39 5.26 1.83
N SER A 76 3.47 4.22 0.99
CA SER A 76 4.66 3.94 0.17
C SER A 76 5.05 5.14 -0.73
N LYS A 77 4.06 5.72 -1.42
CA LYS A 77 4.26 6.92 -2.25
C LYS A 77 4.74 8.11 -1.44
N THR A 78 4.15 8.33 -0.26
CA THR A 78 4.51 9.44 0.62
C THR A 78 5.96 9.32 1.09
N LEU A 79 6.38 8.14 1.55
CA LEU A 79 7.76 7.89 1.97
C LEU A 79 8.77 8.09 0.83
N THR A 80 8.42 7.62 -0.38
CA THR A 80 9.21 7.84 -1.60
C THR A 80 9.34 9.33 -1.91
N SER A 81 8.24 10.08 -1.84
CA SER A 81 8.23 11.53 -2.08
C SER A 81 9.10 12.28 -1.07
N VAL A 82 8.98 11.95 0.22
CA VAL A 82 9.78 12.56 1.29
C VAL A 82 11.27 12.31 1.05
N ARG A 83 11.65 11.07 0.72
CA ARG A 83 13.04 10.73 0.37
C ARG A 83 13.56 11.55 -0.80
N ASN A 84 12.79 11.64 -1.88
CA ASN A 84 13.20 12.38 -3.08
C ASN A 84 13.36 13.88 -2.79
N GLN A 85 12.47 14.46 -1.99
CA GLN A 85 12.56 15.85 -1.57
C GLN A 85 13.88 16.14 -0.84
N TYR A 86 14.30 15.28 0.10
CA TYR A 86 15.57 15.44 0.79
C TYR A 86 16.78 15.35 -0.14
N LEU A 87 16.76 14.42 -1.11
CA LEU A 87 17.83 14.29 -2.10
C LEU A 87 17.96 15.54 -2.98
N ASP A 88 16.82 16.08 -3.41
CA ASP A 88 16.76 17.30 -4.22
C ASP A 88 17.26 18.51 -3.44
N ASP A 89 16.88 18.63 -2.18
CA ASP A 89 17.31 19.73 -1.32
C ASP A 89 18.81 19.66 -1.01
N GLU A 90 19.36 18.45 -0.83
CA GLU A 90 20.80 18.26 -0.69
C GLU A 90 21.56 18.61 -1.97
N ALA A 91 21.02 18.25 -3.15
CA ALA A 91 21.59 18.62 -4.43
C ALA A 91 21.57 20.15 -4.65
N LYS A 92 20.47 20.82 -4.33
CA LYS A 92 20.35 22.29 -4.39
C LYS A 92 21.33 22.97 -3.44
N ALA A 93 21.47 22.47 -2.20
CA ALA A 93 22.43 22.99 -1.24
C ALA A 93 23.86 22.85 -1.75
N ARG A 94 24.24 21.68 -2.27
CA ARG A 94 25.56 21.46 -2.89
C ARG A 94 25.81 22.44 -4.04
N ALA A 95 24.84 22.60 -4.95
CA ALA A 95 24.98 23.53 -6.07
C ALA A 95 25.12 24.99 -5.61
N LYS A 96 24.38 25.40 -4.58
CA LYS A 96 24.41 26.78 -4.05
C LYS A 96 25.73 27.13 -3.37
N PHE A 97 26.35 26.16 -2.68
CA PHE A 97 27.56 26.39 -1.89
C PHE A 97 28.86 25.91 -2.57
N ALA A 98 28.77 25.33 -3.77
CA ALA A 98 29.93 25.00 -4.58
C ALA A 98 30.76 26.26 -4.88
N GLY A 99 32.06 26.23 -4.57
CA GLY A 99 32.98 27.35 -4.81
C GLY A 99 32.91 28.50 -3.79
N VAL A 100 31.98 28.46 -2.81
CA VAL A 100 31.91 29.49 -1.73
C VAL A 100 33.09 29.37 -0.76
N TRP A 101 33.68 28.18 -0.67
CA TRP A 101 34.79 27.87 0.24
C TRP A 101 36.08 27.49 -0.50
N ASP A 102 36.13 27.64 -1.83
CA ASP A 102 37.39 27.40 -2.56
C ASP A 102 38.37 28.56 -2.28
N PRO A 103 39.56 28.27 -1.74
CA PRO A 103 40.58 29.29 -1.55
C PRO A 103 41.05 29.80 -2.92
N LYS A 104 41.15 31.13 -3.05
CA LYS A 104 41.69 31.79 -4.24
C LYS A 104 43.17 31.51 -4.44
#